data_AF-A0A067LXE8-F1
#
_entry.id   AF-A0A067LXE8-F1
#
_cell.length_a   1.000
_cell.length_b   1.000
_cell.length_c   1.000
_cell.angle_alpha   90.00
_cell.angle_beta   90.00
_cell.angle_gamma   90.00
#
_symmetry.space_group_name_H-M   'P 1'
#
loop_
_entity.id
_entity.type
_entity.pdbx_description
1 polymer ?
#
loop_
_entity_poly.entity_id
_entity_poly.type
_entity_poly.pdbx_seq_one_letter_code
_entity_poly.pdbx_strand_id
1 'polypeptide(L)'
;DMESRIGITSSERWHPAHLKWIETNTYIKERVYRRALDKLELLVIQCLFEMEKLNMRGTGYKLRGRLLQAFQRRSRAVQTAVNTYNSAATAFDPPRQAVSFKEVIDLTFLGAFDLLRFARTDIRNRRWTNPAIREAMVDYFRLQRAKEEIIRLNIEARRLRTWVDDEDSHYRKVIDSLQASNPLLAAEIKVQY
;
A
#
# COMPACT_ATOMS: atom_id res chain seq x y z
N ASP A 1 -55.03 -4.24 -12.01
CA ASP A 1 -53.70 -4.36 -11.40
C ASP A 1 -52.82 -5.21 -12.31
N MET A 2 -51.59 -4.81 -12.63
CA MET A 2 -50.77 -5.57 -13.60
C MET A 2 -50.32 -6.91 -13.02
N GLU A 3 -50.05 -6.96 -11.71
CA GLU A 3 -49.56 -8.14 -11.01
C GLU A 3 -50.58 -9.31 -11.02
N SER A 4 -51.88 -9.01 -10.91
CA SER A 4 -52.94 -10.02 -11.00
C SER A 4 -53.17 -10.55 -12.42
N ARG A 5 -52.77 -9.80 -13.46
CA ARG A 5 -52.82 -10.26 -14.86
C ARG A 5 -51.69 -11.22 -15.22
N ILE A 6 -50.61 -11.27 -14.43
CA ILE A 6 -49.45 -12.15 -14.63
C ILE A 6 -49.48 -13.38 -13.71
N GLY A 7 -50.58 -13.59 -12.97
CA GLY A 7 -50.77 -14.77 -12.12
C GLY A 7 -50.00 -14.76 -10.80
N ILE A 8 -49.42 -13.63 -10.39
CA ILE A 8 -48.71 -13.53 -9.11
C ILE A 8 -49.74 -13.53 -7.99
N THR A 9 -49.74 -14.58 -7.18
CA THR A 9 -50.70 -14.75 -6.09
C THR A 9 -50.27 -13.87 -4.90
N SER A 10 -51.20 -13.39 -4.06
CA SER A 10 -50.86 -12.58 -2.86
C SER A 10 -49.85 -13.27 -1.92
N SER A 11 -49.74 -14.60 -1.97
CA SER A 11 -48.75 -15.41 -1.25
C SER A 11 -47.32 -15.34 -1.84
N GLU A 12 -47.17 -14.98 -3.12
CA GLU A 12 -45.88 -14.84 -3.81
C GLU A 12 -45.34 -13.40 -3.78
N ARG A 13 -46.19 -12.45 -3.38
CA ARG A 13 -45.84 -11.04 -3.25
C ARG A 13 -44.88 -10.85 -2.08
N TRP A 14 -43.69 -10.32 -2.36
CA TRP A 14 -42.73 -10.06 -1.29
C TRP A 14 -43.24 -8.94 -0.39
N HIS A 15 -43.43 -9.27 0.89
CA HIS A 15 -43.80 -8.34 1.94
C HIS A 15 -42.77 -8.39 3.07
N PRO A 16 -42.73 -7.42 4.01
CA PRO A 16 -41.68 -7.33 5.04
C PRO A 16 -41.42 -8.58 5.88
N ALA A 17 -42.42 -9.43 6.08
CA ALA A 17 -42.32 -10.70 6.81
C ALA A 17 -41.99 -11.92 5.93
N HIS A 18 -41.93 -11.78 4.60
CA HIS A 18 -41.63 -12.87 3.69
C HIS A 18 -40.14 -13.21 3.73
N LEU A 19 -39.78 -14.50 3.79
CA LEU A 19 -38.39 -14.95 3.97
C LEU A 19 -37.44 -14.35 2.91
N LYS A 20 -37.81 -14.43 1.62
CA LYS A 20 -37.02 -13.85 0.51
C LYS A 20 -36.84 -12.34 0.63
N TRP A 21 -37.80 -11.62 1.22
CA TRP A 21 -37.67 -10.18 1.46
C TRP A 21 -36.64 -9.91 2.55
N ILE A 22 -36.67 -10.67 3.64
CA ILE A 22 -35.71 -10.55 4.75
C ILE A 22 -34.29 -10.90 4.27
N GLU A 23 -34.12 -12.00 3.54
CA GLU A 23 -32.83 -12.41 2.93
C GLU A 23 -32.30 -11.36 1.96
N THR A 24 -33.15 -10.83 1.08
CA THR A 24 -32.74 -9.80 0.13
C THR A 24 -32.39 -8.50 0.85
N ASN A 25 -33.16 -8.10 1.85
CA ASN A 25 -32.90 -6.89 2.63
C ASN A 25 -31.60 -6.99 3.43
N THR A 26 -31.32 -8.15 4.06
CA THR A 26 -30.04 -8.41 4.74
C THR A 26 -28.87 -8.38 3.77
N TYR A 27 -29.01 -9.02 2.60
CA TYR A 27 -28.01 -8.96 1.53
C TYR A 27 -27.75 -7.52 1.05
N ILE A 28 -28.80 -6.71 0.83
CA ILE A 28 -28.67 -5.31 0.41
C ILE A 28 -27.94 -4.49 1.48
N LYS A 29 -28.34 -4.61 2.75
CA LYS A 29 -27.67 -3.95 3.88
C LYS A 29 -26.19 -4.32 3.95
N GLU A 30 -25.88 -5.60 3.81
CA GLU A 30 -24.50 -6.08 3.81
C GLU A 30 -23.70 -5.52 2.63
N ARG A 31 -24.29 -5.48 1.44
CA ARG A 31 -23.65 -4.91 0.24
C ARG A 31 -23.38 -3.41 0.38
N VAL A 32 -24.33 -2.65 0.94
CA VAL A 32 -24.18 -1.20 1.19
C VAL A 32 -23.03 -0.97 2.17
N TYR A 33 -22.98 -1.74 3.26
CA TYR A 33 -21.89 -1.68 4.23
C TYR A 33 -20.53 -1.99 3.62
N ARG A 34 -20.42 -3.11 2.88
CA ARG A 34 -19.16 -3.50 2.23
C ARG A 34 -18.68 -2.43 1.26
N ARG A 35 -19.58 -1.85 0.46
CA ARG A 35 -19.24 -0.74 -0.45
C ARG A 35 -18.78 0.52 0.28
N ALA A 36 -19.41 0.85 1.41
CA ALA A 36 -19.01 2.00 2.22
C ALA A 36 -17.61 1.78 2.82
N LEU A 37 -17.33 0.55 3.26
CA LEU A 37 -16.02 0.13 3.75
C LEU A 37 -14.95 0.18 2.65
N ASP A 38 -15.18 -0.44 1.49
CA ASP A 38 -14.25 -0.43 0.36
C ASP A 38 -13.92 1.01 -0.09
N LYS A 39 -14.93 1.90 -0.09
CA LYS A 39 -14.76 3.30 -0.44
C LYS A 39 -13.94 4.07 0.59
N LEU A 40 -14.21 3.85 1.89
CA LEU A 40 -13.42 4.42 2.97
C LEU A 40 -11.96 3.97 2.83
N GLU A 41 -11.74 2.69 2.57
CA GLU A 41 -10.40 2.13 2.43
C GLU A 41 -9.61 2.77 1.29
N LEU A 42 -10.22 2.82 0.10
CA LEU A 42 -9.63 3.43 -1.08
C LEU A 42 -9.19 4.88 -0.82
N LEU A 43 -10.08 5.69 -0.24
CA LEU A 43 -9.82 7.12 -0.01
C LEU A 43 -8.69 7.33 0.98
N VAL A 44 -8.59 6.45 1.97
CA VAL A 44 -7.54 6.55 2.96
C VAL A 44 -6.18 6.15 2.40
N ILE A 45 -6.10 5.08 1.59
CA ILE A 45 -4.87 4.71 0.88
C ILE A 45 -4.43 5.86 -0.05
N GLN A 46 -5.37 6.50 -0.75
CA GLN A 46 -5.06 7.67 -1.57
C GLN A 46 -4.53 8.86 -0.76
N CYS A 47 -5.10 9.09 0.43
CA CYS A 47 -4.65 10.12 1.36
C CYS A 47 -3.22 9.86 1.86
N LEU A 48 -2.90 8.60 2.17
CA LEU A 48 -1.57 8.14 2.56
C LEU A 48 -0.51 8.43 1.50
N PHE A 49 -0.78 8.05 0.25
CA PHE A 49 0.15 8.33 -0.86
C PHE A 49 0.33 9.84 -1.11
N GLU A 50 -0.67 10.68 -0.81
CA GLU A 50 -0.49 12.13 -0.86
C GLU A 50 0.37 12.67 0.28
N MET A 51 0.20 12.17 1.50
CA MET A 51 1.04 12.56 2.63
C MET A 51 2.49 12.17 2.38
N GLU A 52 2.75 10.98 1.85
CA GLU A 52 4.09 10.54 1.46
C GLU A 52 4.68 11.49 0.40
N LYS A 53 3.90 11.85 -0.62
CA LYS A 53 4.33 12.80 -1.65
C LYS A 53 4.61 14.20 -1.10
N LEU A 54 3.87 14.64 -0.08
CA LEU A 54 4.12 15.90 0.63
C LEU A 54 5.42 15.89 1.44
N ASN A 55 5.84 14.71 1.93
CA ASN A 55 7.07 14.53 2.69
C ASN A 55 8.32 14.32 1.81
N MET A 56 8.17 14.20 0.49
CA MET A 56 9.30 14.09 -0.45
C MET A 56 10.12 15.38 -0.48
N ARG A 57 11.44 15.26 -0.28
CA ARG A 57 12.39 16.37 -0.43
C ARG A 57 12.54 16.73 -1.91
N GLY A 58 12.61 18.03 -2.23
CA GLY A 58 12.81 18.51 -3.61
C GLY A 58 11.55 18.95 -4.37
N THR A 59 10.36 18.94 -3.74
CA THR A 59 9.16 19.52 -4.38
C THR A 59 9.17 21.05 -4.32
N GLY A 60 9.18 21.72 -5.47
CA GLY A 60 9.07 23.18 -5.53
C GLY A 60 7.79 23.73 -4.88
N TYR A 61 7.84 24.98 -4.40
CA TYR A 61 6.77 25.62 -3.61
C TYR A 61 5.36 25.50 -4.24
N LYS A 62 5.24 25.74 -5.55
CA LYS A 62 3.96 25.64 -6.28
C LYS A 62 3.39 24.21 -6.28
N LEU A 63 4.25 23.21 -6.41
CA LEU A 63 3.85 21.81 -6.39
C LEU A 63 3.40 21.40 -4.98
N ARG A 64 4.14 21.82 -3.95
CA ARG A 64 3.78 21.60 -2.54
C ARG A 64 2.43 22.22 -2.19
N GLY A 65 2.14 23.43 -2.68
CA GLY A 65 0.84 24.07 -2.51
C GLY A 65 -0.32 23.28 -3.13
N ARG A 66 -0.14 22.76 -4.35
CA ARG A 66 -1.15 21.90 -5.01
C ARG A 66 -1.35 20.57 -4.28
N LEU A 67 -0.25 19.95 -3.82
CA LEU A 67 -0.30 18.71 -3.03
C LEU A 67 -1.04 18.93 -1.70
N LEU A 68 -0.83 20.08 -1.03
CA LEU A 68 -1.52 20.40 0.21
C LEU A 68 -3.03 20.58 -0.01
N GLN A 69 -3.43 21.27 -1.08
CA GLN A 69 -4.85 21.41 -1.42
C GLN A 69 -5.49 20.06 -1.78
N ALA A 70 -4.77 19.21 -2.51
CA ALA A 70 -5.24 17.87 -2.85
C ALA A 70 -5.44 17.04 -1.57
N PHE A 71 -4.45 17.03 -0.68
CA PHE A 71 -4.52 16.37 0.62
C PHE A 71 -5.71 16.86 1.46
N GLN A 72 -5.93 18.17 1.57
CA GLN A 72 -7.09 18.72 2.28
C GLN A 72 -8.43 18.26 1.70
N ARG A 73 -8.55 18.22 0.37
CA ARG A 73 -9.76 17.72 -0.30
C ARG A 73 -9.98 16.24 0.00
N ARG A 74 -8.93 15.41 -0.05
CA ARG A 74 -9.03 13.97 0.22
C ARG A 74 -9.29 13.70 1.71
N SER A 75 -8.70 14.47 2.61
CA SER A 75 -9.00 14.43 4.06
C SER A 75 -10.50 14.67 4.34
N ARG A 76 -11.12 15.68 3.71
CA ARG A 76 -12.58 15.89 3.78
C ARG A 76 -13.39 14.73 3.17
N ALA A 77 -12.90 14.16 2.06
CA ALA A 77 -13.54 12.99 1.45
C ALA A 77 -13.50 11.76 2.37
N VAL A 78 -12.38 11.53 3.07
CA VAL A 78 -12.25 10.50 4.09
C VAL A 78 -13.24 10.74 5.24
N GLN A 79 -13.34 11.98 5.75
CA GLN A 79 -14.31 12.31 6.80
C GLN A 79 -15.75 11.99 6.37
N THR A 80 -16.10 12.31 5.12
CA THR A 80 -17.40 11.97 4.55
C THR A 80 -17.59 10.46 4.43
N ALA A 81 -16.55 9.73 4.01
CA ALA A 81 -16.59 8.28 3.88
C ALA A 81 -16.75 7.58 5.25
N VAL A 82 -16.09 8.08 6.29
CA VAL A 82 -16.26 7.63 7.68
C VAL A 82 -17.73 7.77 8.12
N ASN A 83 -18.35 8.91 7.82
CA ASN A 83 -19.77 9.11 8.13
C ASN A 83 -20.66 8.10 7.38
N THR A 84 -20.42 7.90 6.08
CA THR A 84 -21.20 6.91 5.31
C THR A 84 -21.00 5.47 5.81
N TYR A 85 -19.79 5.12 6.24
CA TYR A 85 -19.49 3.83 6.87
C TYR A 85 -20.25 3.68 8.19
N ASN A 86 -20.16 4.69 9.07
CA ASN A 86 -20.83 4.67 10.38
C ASN A 86 -22.36 4.59 10.23
N SER A 87 -22.95 5.30 9.28
CA SER A 87 -24.38 5.19 8.96
C SER A 87 -24.79 3.80 8.45
N ALA A 88 -23.93 3.14 7.67
CA ALA A 88 -24.19 1.77 7.23
C ALA A 88 -23.96 0.75 8.36
N ALA A 89 -23.01 1.02 9.27
CA ALA A 89 -22.68 0.17 10.41
C ALA A 89 -23.82 0.13 11.45
N THR A 90 -24.51 1.24 11.67
CA THR A 90 -25.66 1.31 12.59
C THR A 90 -26.93 0.62 12.06
N ALA A 91 -26.99 0.30 10.76
CA ALA A 91 -28.14 -0.37 10.14
C ALA A 91 -28.22 -1.89 10.41
N PHE A 92 -27.20 -2.45 11.08
CA PHE A 92 -27.16 -3.85 11.52
C PHE A 92 -27.69 -4.01 12.94
N ASP A 93 -28.13 -5.22 13.24
CA ASP A 93 -28.53 -5.66 14.58
C ASP A 93 -27.73 -6.92 14.96
N PRO A 94 -26.79 -6.86 15.92
CA PRO A 94 -26.35 -5.67 16.65
C PRO A 94 -25.57 -4.67 15.75
N PRO A 95 -25.54 -3.38 16.10
CA PRO A 95 -24.81 -2.37 15.34
C PRO A 95 -23.32 -2.70 15.30
N ARG A 96 -22.70 -2.53 14.13
CA ARG A 96 -21.26 -2.74 13.96
C ARG A 96 -20.47 -1.58 14.58
N GLN A 97 -19.22 -1.84 14.97
CA GLN A 97 -18.35 -0.85 15.60
C GLN A 97 -18.13 0.37 14.67
N ALA A 98 -18.50 1.56 15.17
CA ALA A 98 -18.21 2.83 14.53
C ALA A 98 -16.72 3.18 14.64
N VAL A 99 -16.22 3.96 13.69
CA VAL A 99 -14.82 4.42 13.67
C VAL A 99 -14.80 5.95 13.64
N SER A 100 -13.92 6.55 14.44
CA SER A 100 -13.68 8.00 14.41
C SER A 100 -12.73 8.39 13.29
N PHE A 101 -12.92 9.57 12.71
CA PHE A 101 -11.98 10.12 11.73
C PHE A 101 -10.55 10.23 12.29
N LYS A 102 -10.41 10.57 13.58
CA LYS A 102 -9.11 10.64 14.25
C LYS A 102 -8.44 9.26 14.28
N GLU A 103 -9.19 8.23 14.65
CA GLU A 103 -8.69 6.85 14.67
C GLU A 103 -8.26 6.39 13.27
N VAL A 104 -9.03 6.73 12.23
CA VAL A 104 -8.67 6.46 10.83
C VAL A 104 -7.33 7.10 10.50
N ILE A 105 -7.13 8.37 10.83
CA ILE A 105 -5.86 9.08 10.58
C ILE A 105 -4.72 8.50 11.41
N ASP A 106 -4.92 8.22 12.70
CA ASP A 106 -3.87 7.66 13.54
C ASP A 106 -3.44 6.27 13.02
N LEU A 107 -4.39 5.46 12.51
CA LEU A 107 -4.11 4.20 11.83
C LEU A 107 -3.39 4.39 10.48
N THR A 108 -3.68 5.46 9.74
CA THR A 108 -2.89 5.79 8.54
C THR A 108 -1.44 6.06 8.88
N PHE A 109 -1.21 6.91 9.89
CA PHE A 109 0.12 7.37 10.26
C PHE A 109 1.05 6.21 10.65
N LEU A 110 0.49 5.19 11.31
CA LEU A 110 1.23 3.99 11.75
C LEU A 110 1.48 2.96 10.63
N GLY A 111 1.18 3.26 9.37
CA GLY A 111 1.22 2.29 8.27
C GLY A 111 0.26 1.11 8.50
N ALA A 112 -0.72 1.29 9.40
CA ALA A 112 -1.57 0.24 9.91
C ALA A 112 -2.79 -0.02 9.03
N PHE A 113 -2.89 0.66 7.88
CA PHE A 113 -4.06 0.58 7.02
C PHE A 113 -4.18 -0.74 6.24
N ASP A 114 -3.09 -1.52 6.15
CA ASP A 114 -3.13 -2.93 5.74
C ASP A 114 -4.00 -3.80 6.67
N LEU A 115 -4.40 -3.30 7.85
CA LEU A 115 -5.35 -3.98 8.73
C LEU A 115 -6.79 -3.95 8.19
N LEU A 116 -7.14 -2.95 7.39
CA LEU A 116 -8.46 -2.89 6.75
C LEU A 116 -8.51 -3.76 5.49
N ARG A 117 -7.35 -4.01 4.85
CA ARG A 117 -7.18 -4.96 3.74
C ARG A 117 -7.78 -6.35 4.00
N PHE A 118 -7.95 -6.73 5.26
CA PHE A 118 -8.48 -8.02 5.66
C PHE A 118 -9.88 -7.96 6.27
N ALA A 119 -10.64 -6.87 6.19
CA ALA A 119 -11.97 -6.72 6.79
C ALA A 119 -13.05 -7.73 6.30
N ARG A 120 -12.67 -8.72 5.49
CA ARG A 120 -13.40 -9.99 5.34
C ARG A 120 -13.38 -10.85 6.63
N THR A 121 -12.40 -10.63 7.50
CA THR A 121 -12.22 -11.29 8.81
C THR A 121 -11.76 -10.23 9.82
N ASP A 122 -12.39 -10.15 10.99
CA ASP A 122 -11.92 -9.22 12.02
C ASP A 122 -10.53 -9.65 12.54
N ILE A 123 -9.51 -8.87 12.17
CA ILE A 123 -8.11 -9.09 12.56
C ILE A 123 -7.63 -8.08 13.61
N ARG A 124 -8.51 -7.21 14.13
CA ARG A 124 -8.16 -6.22 15.16
C ARG A 124 -7.63 -6.90 16.43
N ASN A 125 -8.09 -8.11 16.69
CA ASN A 125 -7.69 -8.93 17.84
C ASN A 125 -6.38 -9.72 17.63
N ARG A 126 -5.72 -9.59 16.46
CA ARG A 126 -4.45 -10.28 16.22
C ARG A 126 -3.30 -9.56 16.91
N ARG A 127 -2.34 -10.30 17.46
CA ARG A 127 -1.20 -9.73 18.20
C ARG A 127 -0.35 -8.78 17.34
N TRP A 128 -0.21 -9.05 16.04
CA TRP A 128 0.53 -8.21 15.09
C TRP A 128 -0.20 -6.89 14.71
N THR A 129 -1.45 -6.71 15.14
CA THR A 129 -2.21 -5.47 15.02
C THR A 129 -1.73 -4.42 16.04
N ASN A 130 -1.18 -4.86 17.18
CA ASN A 130 -0.64 -3.97 18.20
C ASN A 130 0.57 -3.17 17.64
N PRO A 131 0.54 -1.83 17.69
CA PRO A 131 1.63 -0.98 17.18
C PRO A 131 3.00 -1.33 17.74
N ALA A 132 3.12 -1.52 19.06
CA ALA A 132 4.39 -1.83 19.71
C ALA A 132 4.97 -3.18 19.24
N ILE A 133 4.10 -4.18 19.07
CA ILE A 133 4.51 -5.50 18.56
C ILE A 133 4.97 -5.38 17.10
N ARG A 134 4.29 -4.56 16.29
CA ARG A 134 4.68 -4.34 14.90
C ARG A 134 6.01 -3.63 14.77
N GLU A 135 6.23 -2.57 15.52
CA GLU A 135 7.52 -1.86 15.55
C GLU A 135 8.64 -2.81 15.93
N ALA A 136 8.46 -3.59 17.00
CA ALA A 136 9.42 -4.61 17.41
C ALA A 136 9.69 -5.67 16.31
N MET A 137 8.66 -6.11 15.58
CA MET A 137 8.83 -7.02 14.44
C MET A 137 9.60 -6.36 13.29
N VAL A 138 9.28 -5.11 12.94
CA VAL A 138 9.99 -4.36 11.90
C VAL A 138 11.46 -4.24 12.24
N ASP A 139 11.79 -3.88 13.49
CA ASP A 139 13.18 -3.76 13.94
C ASP A 139 13.89 -5.12 13.98
N TYR A 140 13.21 -6.17 14.42
CA TYR A 140 13.73 -7.53 14.36
C TYR A 140 14.07 -7.94 12.92
N PHE A 141 13.17 -7.72 11.97
CA PHE A 141 13.41 -8.07 10.57
C PHE A 141 14.47 -7.19 9.92
N ARG A 142 14.53 -5.90 10.24
CA ARG A 142 15.62 -5.01 9.82
C ARG A 142 16.97 -5.52 10.31
N LEU A 143 17.05 -5.97 11.56
CA LEU A 143 18.27 -6.55 12.12
C LEU A 143 18.69 -7.83 11.40
N GLN A 144 17.75 -8.73 11.09
CA GLN A 144 18.04 -9.93 10.32
C GLN A 144 18.55 -9.60 8.92
N ARG A 145 17.87 -8.69 8.21
CA ARG A 145 18.30 -8.24 6.88
C ARG A 145 19.65 -7.53 6.90
N ALA A 146 19.95 -6.76 7.94
CA ALA A 146 21.25 -6.13 8.09
C ALA A 146 22.38 -7.17 8.20
N LYS A 147 22.17 -8.28 8.91
CA LYS A 147 23.14 -9.37 9.00
C LYS A 147 23.38 -10.04 7.65
N GLU A 148 22.31 -10.30 6.90
CA GLU A 148 22.41 -10.83 5.53
C GLU A 148 23.15 -9.87 4.60
N GLU A 149 22.85 -8.57 4.70
CA GLU A 149 23.45 -7.54 3.86
C GLU A 149 24.96 -7.39 4.14
N ILE A 150 25.41 -7.55 5.40
CA ILE A 150 26.84 -7.60 5.71
C ILE A 150 27.55 -8.73 4.95
N ILE A 151 26.95 -9.93 4.93
CA ILE A 151 27.52 -11.08 4.21
C ILE A 151 27.57 -10.79 2.71
N ARG A 152 26.48 -10.25 2.16
CA ARG A 152 26.38 -9.88 0.74
C ARG A 152 27.42 -8.83 0.36
N LEU A 153 27.54 -7.75 1.15
CA LEU A 153 28.50 -6.68 0.91
C LEU A 153 29.94 -7.19 0.96
N ASN A 154 30.26 -8.12 1.87
CA ASN A 154 31.60 -8.74 1.91
C ASN A 154 31.91 -9.54 0.63
N ILE A 155 30.93 -10.22 0.07
CA ILE A 155 31.08 -10.94 -1.21
C ILE A 155 31.25 -9.94 -2.35
N GLU A 156 30.41 -8.92 -2.43
CA GLU A 156 30.47 -7.92 -3.49
C GLU A 156 31.75 -7.08 -3.43
N ALA A 157 32.25 -6.74 -2.25
CA ALA A 157 33.53 -6.05 -2.10
C ALA A 157 34.70 -6.88 -2.67
N ARG A 158 34.68 -8.20 -2.44
CA ARG A 158 35.69 -9.10 -3.03
C ARG A 158 35.54 -9.19 -4.54
N ARG A 159 34.31 -9.35 -5.05
CA ARG A 159 34.02 -9.39 -6.49
C ARG A 159 34.47 -8.11 -7.19
N LEU A 160 34.16 -6.96 -6.61
CA LEU A 160 34.56 -5.67 -7.15
C LEU A 160 36.09 -5.55 -7.21
N ARG A 161 36.79 -5.97 -6.15
CA ARG A 161 38.26 -5.98 -6.15
C ARG A 161 38.83 -6.91 -7.23
N THR A 162 38.33 -8.14 -7.31
CA THR A 162 38.76 -9.09 -8.35
C THR A 162 38.49 -8.53 -9.75
N TRP A 163 37.33 -7.91 -9.96
CA TRP A 163 37.00 -7.28 -11.23
C TRP A 163 37.99 -6.15 -11.59
N VAL A 164 38.36 -5.28 -10.64
CA VAL A 164 39.39 -4.24 -10.88
C VAL A 164 40.75 -4.87 -11.19
N ASP A 165 41.19 -5.87 -10.42
CA ASP A 165 42.49 -6.54 -10.63
C ASP A 165 42.55 -7.27 -11.99
N ASP A 166 41.45 -7.90 -12.40
CA ASP A 166 41.29 -8.57 -13.69
C ASP A 166 41.28 -7.56 -14.85
N GLU A 167 40.60 -6.43 -14.66
CA GLU A 167 40.53 -5.33 -15.63
C GLU A 167 41.93 -4.73 -15.85
N ASP A 168 42.64 -4.37 -14.78
CA ASP A 168 44.04 -3.91 -14.80
C ASP A 168 44.95 -4.90 -15.55
N SER A 169 44.81 -6.19 -15.24
CA SER A 169 45.60 -7.25 -15.86
C SER A 169 45.28 -7.41 -17.34
N HIS A 170 44.03 -7.22 -17.72
CA HIS A 170 43.58 -7.25 -19.11
C HIS A 170 44.17 -6.08 -19.90
N TYR A 171 44.05 -4.84 -19.39
CA TYR A 171 44.61 -3.66 -20.07
C TYR A 171 46.12 -3.76 -20.23
N ARG A 172 46.87 -4.22 -19.21
CA ARG A 172 48.32 -4.44 -19.34
C ARG A 172 48.66 -5.43 -20.47
N LYS A 173 47.98 -6.58 -20.53
CA LYS A 173 48.18 -7.58 -21.60
C LYS A 173 47.86 -7.01 -22.98
N VAL A 174 46.78 -6.24 -23.09
CA VAL A 174 46.38 -5.60 -24.35
C VAL A 174 47.43 -4.56 -24.78
N ILE A 175 47.89 -3.70 -23.88
CA ILE A 175 48.95 -2.71 -24.15
C ILE A 175 50.24 -3.39 -24.61
N ASP A 176 50.69 -4.44 -23.91
CA ASP A 176 51.91 -5.19 -24.27
C ASP A 176 51.79 -5.82 -25.67
N SER A 177 50.63 -6.41 -25.99
CA SER A 177 50.37 -6.98 -27.32
C SER A 177 50.29 -5.92 -28.43
N LEU A 178 49.77 -4.74 -28.12
CA LEU A 178 49.64 -3.62 -29.05
C LEU A 178 50.96 -2.89 -29.25
N GLN A 179 51.88 -2.89 -28.28
CA GLN A 179 53.21 -2.32 -28.48
C GLN A 179 53.97 -2.98 -29.64
N ALA A 180 53.77 -4.28 -29.87
CA ALA A 180 54.39 -5.00 -30.98
C ALA A 180 53.70 -4.77 -32.34
N SER A 181 52.39 -4.49 -32.35
CA SER A 181 51.59 -4.42 -33.58
C SER A 181 51.20 -2.99 -33.98
N ASN A 182 50.81 -2.15 -33.03
CA ASN A 182 50.42 -0.75 -33.22
C ASN A 182 50.77 0.12 -31.99
N PRO A 183 51.98 0.69 -31.93
CA PRO A 183 52.48 1.40 -30.76
C PRO A 183 51.75 2.72 -30.47
N LEU A 184 51.16 3.38 -31.48
CA LEU A 184 50.39 4.62 -31.29
C LEU A 184 49.08 4.34 -30.54
N LEU A 185 48.38 3.26 -30.90
CA LEU A 185 47.16 2.86 -30.22
C LEU A 185 47.45 2.40 -28.77
N ALA A 186 48.57 1.70 -28.55
CA ALA A 186 49.01 1.32 -27.21
C ALA A 186 49.29 2.54 -26.32
N ALA A 187 49.87 3.61 -26.88
CA ALA A 187 50.13 4.85 -26.14
C ALA A 187 48.83 5.52 -25.68
N GLU A 188 47.81 5.61 -26.52
CA GLU A 188 46.54 6.25 -26.13
C GLU A 188 45.73 5.43 -25.11
N ILE A 189 45.72 4.11 -25.23
CA ILE A 189 45.07 3.26 -24.24
C ILE A 189 45.73 3.45 -22.86
N LYS A 190 47.06 3.61 -22.83
CA LYS A 190 47.83 3.87 -21.60
C LYS A 190 47.65 5.28 -21.02
N VAL A 191 47.12 6.23 -21.80
CA VAL A 191 46.79 7.58 -21.32
C VAL A 191 45.37 7.61 -20.73
N GLN A 192 44.45 6.80 -21.26
CA GLN A 192 43.08 6.72 -20.78
C GLN A 192 42.89 5.81 -19.56
N TYR A 193 43.83 4.91 -19.29
CA TYR A 193 43.77 3.92 -18.22
C TYR A 193 45.08 3.94 -17.42
#